data_AF-A0A6L7JFK2-F1
#
_entry.id   AF-A0A6L7JFK2-F1
#
_cell.length_a   1.000
_cell.length_b   1.000
_cell.length_c   1.000
_cell.angle_alpha   90.00
_cell.angle_beta   90.00
_cell.angle_gamma   90.00
#
_symmetry.space_group_name_H-M   'P 1'
#
loop_
_entity.id
_entity.type
_entity.pdbx_description
1 polymer ?
#
loop_
_entity_poly.entity_id
_entity_poly.type
_entity_poly.pdbx_seq_one_letter_code
_entity_poly.pdbx_strand_id
1 'polypeptide(L)'
;MSVQTLDLRGRPAPEQIRLAQAAVGKAAAGSALQINTDLEIVATSVLAAAAGKGLVGRGDPPAGGARTITISPGKRPAAAVPSKEEESVR
;
A
#
# COMPACT_ATOMS: atom_id res chain seq x y z
N MET A 1 18.51 5.36 0.54
CA MET A 1 17.30 4.80 -0.10
C MET A 1 16.44 5.96 -0.55
N SER A 2 16.08 6.04 -1.83
CA SER A 2 15.26 7.14 -2.37
C SER A 2 13.78 6.83 -2.17
N VAL A 3 13.03 7.73 -1.54
CA VAL A 3 11.58 7.64 -1.40
C VAL A 3 10.95 8.44 -2.53
N GLN A 4 10.18 7.79 -3.39
CA GLN A 4 9.42 8.50 -4.44
C GLN A 4 8.15 9.07 -3.82
N THR A 5 7.87 10.36 -4.05
CA THR A 5 6.64 11.00 -3.56
C THR A 5 5.72 11.32 -4.72
N LEU A 6 4.44 10.99 -4.58
CA LEU A 6 3.39 11.24 -5.56
C LEU A 6 2.25 12.04 -4.91
N ASP A 7 2.04 13.27 -5.37
CA ASP A 7 0.93 14.12 -4.92
C ASP A 7 -0.23 14.05 -5.90
N LEU A 8 -1.39 13.61 -5.40
CA LEU A 8 -2.61 13.40 -6.18
C LEU A 8 -3.72 14.41 -5.84
N ARG A 9 -3.50 15.29 -4.87
CA ARG A 9 -4.50 16.23 -4.35
C ARG A 9 -5.06 17.12 -5.46
N GLY A 10 -6.35 17.45 -5.37
CA GLY A 10 -7.04 18.31 -6.33
C GLY A 10 -7.29 17.68 -7.71
N ARG A 11 -6.86 16.43 -7.95
CA ARG A 11 -7.18 15.69 -9.18
C ARG A 11 -8.53 14.97 -9.07
N PRO A 12 -9.20 14.67 -10.19
CA PRO A 12 -10.41 13.84 -10.18
C PRO A 12 -10.16 12.45 -9.58
N ALA A 13 -11.14 11.93 -8.82
CA ALA A 13 -11.04 10.64 -8.15
C ALA A 13 -10.61 9.47 -9.05
N PRO A 14 -11.15 9.29 -10.29
CA PRO A 14 -10.73 8.21 -11.17
C PRO A 14 -9.25 8.29 -11.56
N GLU A 15 -8.75 9.51 -11.74
CA GLU A 15 -7.35 9.76 -12.11
C GLU A 15 -6.43 9.47 -10.92
N GLN A 16 -6.81 9.92 -9.71
CA GLN A 16 -6.07 9.61 -8.49
C GLN A 16 -5.93 8.09 -8.29
N ILE A 17 -7.03 7.34 -8.41
CA ILE A 17 -7.01 5.88 -8.27
C ILE A 17 -6.07 5.24 -9.29
N ARG A 18 -6.19 5.61 -10.57
CA ARG A 18 -5.36 5.06 -11.65
C ARG A 18 -3.87 5.32 -11.42
N LEU A 19 -3.51 6.55 -11.07
CA LEU A 19 -2.11 6.94 -10.83
C LEU A 19 -1.56 6.27 -9.58
N ALA A 20 -2.34 6.19 -8.51
CA ALA A 20 -1.92 5.57 -7.27
C ALA A 20 -1.65 4.06 -7.45
N GLN A 21 -2.54 3.33 -8.14
CA GLN A 21 -2.36 1.92 -8.45
C GLN A 21 -1.11 1.67 -9.32
N ALA A 22 -0.90 2.50 -10.34
CA ALA A 22 0.30 2.41 -11.19
C ALA A 22 1.58 2.64 -10.38
N ALA A 23 1.57 3.59 -9.44
CA ALA A 23 2.70 3.87 -8.58
C ALA A 23 3.00 2.72 -7.61
N VAL A 24 1.98 2.11 -7.00
CA VAL A 24 2.13 0.89 -6.16
C VAL A 24 2.76 -0.25 -6.98
N GLY A 25 2.38 -0.39 -8.25
CA GLY A 25 3.01 -1.35 -9.16
C GLY A 25 4.51 -1.14 -9.34
N LYS A 26 4.96 0.13 -9.40
CA LYS A 26 6.39 0.48 -9.49
C LYS A 26 7.13 0.34 -8.17
N ALA A 27 6.48 0.63 -7.04
CA ALA A 27 7.06 0.46 -5.69
C ALA A 27 7.46 -1.00 -5.42
N ALA A 28 6.72 -1.96 -5.98
CA ALA A 28 7.06 -3.39 -5.92
C ALA A 28 8.44 -3.72 -6.52
N ALA A 29 8.98 -2.88 -7.40
CA ALA A 29 10.31 -3.05 -7.97
C ALA A 29 11.47 -2.60 -7.04
N GLY A 30 11.17 -2.30 -5.77
CA GLY A 30 12.19 -2.07 -4.73
C GLY A 30 12.38 -0.61 -4.29
N SER A 31 11.46 0.29 -4.65
CA SER A 31 11.47 1.68 -4.18
C SER A 31 10.35 1.93 -3.18
N ALA A 32 10.67 2.61 -2.07
CA ALA A 32 9.64 3.15 -1.19
C ALA A 32 8.87 4.28 -1.90
N LEU A 33 7.56 4.32 -1.70
CA LEU A 33 6.64 5.24 -2.34
C LEU A 33 5.77 5.92 -1.26
N GLN A 34 5.66 7.24 -1.34
CA GLN A 34 4.75 8.04 -0.52
C GLN A 34 3.68 8.65 -1.43
N ILE A 35 2.41 8.47 -1.10
CA ILE A 35 1.27 9.00 -1.84
C ILE A 35 0.52 9.99 -0.96
N ASN A 36 0.33 11.21 -1.45
CA ASN A 36 -0.50 12.22 -0.81
C ASN A 36 -1.82 12.36 -1.57
N THR A 37 -2.94 12.26 -0.87
CA THR A 37 -4.28 12.33 -1.45
C THR A 37 -5.24 13.05 -0.49
N ASP A 38 -6.19 13.80 -1.05
CA ASP A 38 -7.32 14.40 -0.35
C ASP A 38 -8.56 13.48 -0.33
N LEU A 39 -8.46 12.28 -0.93
CA LEU A 39 -9.55 11.34 -1.07
C LEU A 39 -9.32 10.07 -0.26
N GLU A 40 -10.27 9.77 0.64
CA GLU A 40 -10.24 8.56 1.45
C GLU A 40 -10.29 7.27 0.60
N ILE A 41 -11.09 7.26 -0.47
CA ILE A 41 -11.22 6.08 -1.34
C ILE A 41 -9.90 5.69 -2.01
N VAL A 42 -9.03 6.66 -2.28
CA VAL A 42 -7.70 6.44 -2.85
C VAL A 42 -6.82 5.75 -1.80
N ALA A 43 -6.84 6.23 -0.55
CA ALA A 43 -6.08 5.61 0.54
C ALA A 43 -6.44 4.13 0.72
N THR A 44 -7.74 3.81 0.76
CA THR A 44 -8.22 2.42 0.90
C THR A 44 -7.81 1.56 -0.30
N SER A 45 -7.94 2.08 -1.52
CA SER A 45 -7.57 1.37 -2.75
C SER A 45 -6.07 1.07 -2.82
N VAL A 46 -5.22 2.02 -2.39
CA VAL A 46 -3.76 1.90 -2.38
C VAL A 46 -3.30 0.85 -1.38
N LEU A 47 -3.85 0.86 -0.16
CA LEU A 47 -3.51 -0.12 0.87
C LEU A 47 -3.89 -1.54 0.43
N ALA A 48 -5.07 -1.71 -0.19
CA ALA A 48 -5.49 -2.99 -0.76
C ALA A 48 -4.54 -3.47 -1.88
N ALA A 49 -4.17 -2.58 -2.80
CA ALA A 49 -3.24 -2.89 -3.89
C ALA A 49 -1.84 -3.26 -3.38
N ALA A 50 -1.35 -2.58 -2.34
CA ALA A 50 -0.07 -2.88 -1.70
C ALA A 50 -0.10 -4.26 -1.03
N ALA A 51 -1.18 -4.57 -0.29
CA ALA A 51 -1.37 -5.87 0.35
C ALA A 51 -1.41 -7.03 -0.67
N GLY A 52 -2.09 -6.83 -1.82
CA GLY A 52 -2.12 -7.80 -2.91
C GLY A 52 -0.75 -8.08 -3.54
N LYS A 53 0.20 -7.16 -3.40
CA LYS A 53 1.59 -7.29 -3.89
C LYS A 53 2.58 -7.69 -2.80
N GLY A 54 2.11 -7.97 -1.58
CA GLY A 54 2.97 -8.31 -0.44
C GLY A 54 3.82 -7.14 0.07
N LEU A 55 3.45 -5.90 -0.26
CA LEU A 55 4.11 -4.69 0.22
C LEU A 55 3.52 -4.26 1.56
N VAL A 56 4.31 -3.49 2.32
CA VAL A 56 3.86 -2.90 3.58
C VAL A 56 3.31 -1.52 3.29
N GLY A 57 2.01 -1.33 3.49
CA GLY A 57 1.36 -0.02 3.40
C GLY A 57 1.02 0.53 4.78
N ARG A 58 1.32 1.80 5.02
CA ARG A 58 0.98 2.55 6.23
C ARG A 58 0.24 3.82 5.84
N GLY A 59 -0.97 3.99 6.35
CA GLY A 59 -1.68 5.26 6.27
C GLY A 59 -1.40 6.10 7.51
N ASP A 60 -0.97 7.35 7.31
CA ASP A 60 -0.85 8.33 8.38
C ASP A 60 -2.18 9.09 8.56
N PRO A 61 -2.48 9.58 9.77
CA PRO A 61 -3.68 10.36 10.02
C PRO A 61 -3.73 11.61 9.12
N PRO A 62 -4.92 12.03 8.67
CA PRO A 62 -5.05 13.20 7.82
C PRO A 62 -4.51 14.45 8.53
N ALA A 63 -3.62 15.17 7.87
CA ALA A 63 -3.06 16.44 8.32
C ALA A 63 -3.35 17.51 7.28
N GLY A 64 -3.99 18.61 7.67
CA GLY A 64 -4.31 19.72 6.75
C GLY A 64 -5.21 19.32 5.58
N GLY A 65 -6.14 18.39 5.78
CA GLY A 65 -7.07 17.93 4.73
C GLY A 65 -6.49 16.91 3.74
N ALA A 66 -5.24 16.49 3.93
CA ALA A 66 -4.58 15.48 3.11
C ALA A 66 -4.20 14.25 3.95
N ARG A 67 -4.33 13.07 3.34
CA ARG A 67 -3.83 11.80 3.86
C ARG A 67 -2.53 11.45 3.16
N THR A 68 -1.59 10.93 3.94
CA THR A 68 -0.32 10.41 3.44
C THR A 68 -0.33 8.88 3.58
N ILE A 69 0.00 8.18 2.50
CA ILE A 69 0.18 6.73 2.49
C ILE A 69 1.61 6.41 2.12
N THR A 70 2.32 5.70 2.99
CA THR A 70 3.68 5.22 2.74
C THR A 70 3.64 3.73 2.40
N ILE A 71 4.16 3.38 1.24
CA ILE A 71 4.33 2.01 0.74
C ILE A 71 5.82 1.69 0.71
N SER A 72 6.21 0.64 1.43
CA SER A 72 7.59 0.21 1.53
C SER A 72 7.74 -1.20 0.95
N PRO A 73 8.86 -1.50 0.26
CA PRO A 73 9.26 -2.86 -0.02
C PRO A 73 9.63 -3.53 1.31
N GLY A 74 8.67 -4.25 1.88
CA GLY A 74 8.85 -5.06 3.07
C GLY A 74 8.65 -6.52 2.69
N LYS A 75 9.57 -7.38 3.12
CA LYS A 75 9.35 -8.82 3.09
C LYS A 75 8.12 -9.07 3.96
N ARG A 76 6.99 -9.44 3.35
CA ARG A 76 5.84 -9.99 4.10
C ARG A 76 6.43 -11.04 5.05
N PRO A 77 6.32 -10.92 6.39
CA PRO A 77 6.46 -12.14 7.18
C PRO A 77 5.42 -13.07 6.57
N ALA A 78 5.86 -14.23 6.08
CA ALA A 78 4.96 -15.26 5.60
C ALA A 78 3.85 -15.33 6.65
N ALA A 79 2.60 -15.14 6.20
CA ALA A 79 1.45 -15.33 7.07
C ALA A 79 1.74 -16.60 7.86
N ALA A 80 1.73 -16.50 9.18
CA ALA A 80 1.88 -17.64 10.06
C ALA A 80 0.78 -18.61 9.65
N VAL A 81 1.13 -19.57 8.79
CA VAL A 81 0.38 -20.80 8.65
C VAL A 81 0.36 -21.36 10.06
N PRO A 82 -0.81 -21.60 10.67
CA PRO A 82 -0.83 -22.33 11.92
C PRO A 82 -0.16 -23.68 11.66
N SER A 83 1.06 -23.84 12.15
CA SER A 83 1.64 -25.15 12.38
C SER A 83 0.84 -25.76 13.52
N LYS A 84 0.09 -26.83 13.21
CA LYS A 84 -0.41 -27.94 14.04
C LYS A 84 -1.66 -28.50 13.33
N GLU A 85 -1.85 -29.79 13.15
CA GLU A 85 -1.22 -30.95 13.74
C GLU A 85 -1.39 -32.14 12.78
N GLU A 86 -0.34 -32.93 12.68
CA GLU A 86 -0.34 -34.30 12.21
C GLU A 86 -1.34 -35.11 13.07
N GLU A 87 -2.43 -35.61 12.50
CA GLU A 87 -3.19 -36.71 13.11
C GLU A 87 -3.19 -37.90 12.16
N SER A 88 -2.08 -38.61 12.25
CA SER A 88 -1.94 -40.00 11.87
C SER A 88 -2.70 -40.86 12.89
N VAL A 89 -3.93 -41.29 12.61
CA VAL A 89 -4.51 -42.48 13.27
C VAL A 89 -5.41 -43.27 12.32
N ARG A 90 -4.80 -44.32 11.75
CA ARG A 90 -5.33 -45.66 11.40
C ARG A 90 -6.51 -45.79 10.43
#